data_AF-A0A7W5QQK5-F1
#
_entry.id   AF-A0A7W5QQK5-F1
#
_cell.length_a   1.000
_cell.length_b   1.000
_cell.length_c   1.000
_cell.angle_alpha   90.00
_cell.angle_beta   90.00
_cell.angle_gamma   90.00
#
_symmetry.space_group_name_H-M   'P 1'
#
loop_
_entity.id
_entity.type
_entity.pdbx_description
1 polymer ?
#
loop_
_entity_poly.entity_id
_entity_poly.type
_entity_poly.pdbx_seq_one_letter_code
_entity_poly.pdbx_strand_id
1 'polypeptide(L)'
;MLALAVQSLGTRHRPWAQAMCAEFALAQADGTALRFSSGCLLAAWRMLPHHSEGRFALASYALCLGLLLPMGALLAVAALSGFPFVDASAGWAGFLLGQGTFTSQLNVGTQCLAPLLMALTIMLAAAHVPLAWWVLDHDWPRIAALSRLGAAGMVTLLLGLACAAVSVAKLAQPCAAMALECAAVSALALWHAQGFGDGMA
;
A
#
# COMPACT_ATOMS: atom_id res chain seq x y z
N MET A 1 -5.47 14.39 19.82
CA MET A 1 -5.50 13.05 20.44
C MET A 1 -6.91 12.59 20.78
N LEU A 2 -7.71 13.39 21.50
CA LEU A 2 -9.10 13.01 21.81
C LEU A 2 -9.96 12.74 20.56
N ALA A 3 -9.87 13.59 19.54
CA ALA A 3 -10.61 13.39 18.29
C ALA A 3 -10.26 12.05 17.58
N LEU A 4 -8.99 11.63 17.64
CA LEU A 4 -8.56 10.33 17.11
C LEU A 4 -9.13 9.18 17.94
N ALA A 5 -9.15 9.32 19.27
CA ALA A 5 -9.75 8.32 20.16
C ALA A 5 -11.25 8.16 19.87
N VAL A 6 -11.98 9.26 19.72
CA VAL A 6 -13.40 9.26 19.36
C VAL A 6 -13.67 8.63 18.00
N GLN A 7 -12.87 8.95 16.98
CA GLN A 7 -13.04 8.32 15.65
C GLN A 7 -12.72 6.82 15.69
N SER A 8 -11.73 6.39 16.47
CA SER A 8 -11.35 4.98 16.59
C SER A 8 -12.40 4.09 17.28
N LEU A 9 -13.37 4.69 17.97
CA LEU A 9 -14.46 3.98 18.65
C LEU A 9 -15.62 3.59 17.72
N GLY A 10 -15.67 4.15 16.52
CA GLY A 10 -16.74 3.88 15.55
C GLY A 10 -18.13 4.30 16.04
N THR A 11 -19.17 3.80 15.37
CA THR A 11 -20.57 4.16 15.63
C THR A 11 -21.13 3.51 16.90
N ARG A 12 -20.64 2.31 17.24
CA ARG A 12 -21.14 1.48 18.34
C ARG A 12 -20.84 2.03 19.73
N HIS A 13 -19.73 2.74 19.89
CA HIS A 13 -19.32 3.33 21.16
C HIS A 13 -19.54 4.85 21.20
N ARG A 14 -20.48 5.38 20.40
CA ARG A 14 -20.91 6.79 20.47
C ARG A 14 -21.21 7.29 21.89
N PRO A 15 -21.91 6.53 22.77
CA PRO A 15 -22.15 6.98 24.15
C PRO A 15 -20.85 7.16 24.93
N TRP A 16 -19.88 6.27 24.73
CA TRP A 16 -18.58 6.36 25.38
C TRP A 16 -17.74 7.51 24.81
N ALA A 17 -17.76 7.73 23.49
CA ALA A 17 -17.14 8.89 22.87
C ALA A 17 -17.70 10.23 23.39
N GLN A 18 -19.02 10.31 23.60
CA GLN A 18 -19.66 11.48 24.19
C GLN A 18 -19.23 11.69 25.64
N ALA A 19 -19.15 10.62 26.44
CA ALA A 19 -18.65 10.68 27.80
C ALA A 19 -17.18 11.15 27.86
N MET A 20 -16.32 10.65 26.97
CA MET A 20 -14.92 11.09 26.88
C MET A 20 -14.79 12.58 26.52
N CYS A 21 -15.65 13.09 25.63
CA CYS A 21 -15.69 14.53 25.32
C CYS A 21 -16.14 15.38 26.50
N ALA A 22 -17.12 14.91 27.29
CA ALA A 22 -17.59 15.60 28.48
C ALA A 22 -16.51 15.62 29.59
N GLU A 23 -15.86 14.48 29.85
CA GLU A 23 -14.79 14.36 30.85
C GLU A 23 -13.51 15.11 30.46
N PHE A 24 -13.24 15.27 29.16
CA PHE A 24 -12.09 16.04 28.69
C PHE A 24 -12.17 17.52 29.09
N ALA A 25 -13.37 18.11 29.15
CA ALA A 25 -13.54 19.49 29.60
C ALA A 25 -13.08 19.68 31.06
N LEU A 26 -13.32 18.67 31.91
CA LEU A 26 -12.84 18.64 33.30
C LEU A 26 -11.33 18.45 33.36
N ALA A 27 -10.78 17.50 32.58
CA ALA A 27 -9.34 17.28 32.51
C ALA A 27 -8.56 18.50 31.96
N GLN A 28 -9.20 19.34 31.13
CA GLN A 28 -8.63 20.59 30.66
C GLN A 28 -8.57 21.65 31.76
N ALA A 29 -9.61 21.75 32.59
CA ALA A 29 -9.61 22.63 33.76
C ALA A 29 -8.53 22.24 34.78
N ASP A 30 -8.29 20.94 34.94
CA ASP A 30 -7.29 20.39 35.87
C ASP A 30 -5.86 20.33 35.30
N GLY A 31 -5.64 20.81 34.06
CA GLY A 31 -4.32 20.77 33.40
C GLY A 31 -3.81 19.37 33.03
N THR A 32 -4.67 18.34 33.09
CA THR A 32 -4.33 16.93 32.81
C THR A 32 -4.79 16.45 31.42
N ALA A 33 -5.25 17.35 30.56
CA ALA A 33 -5.81 17.06 29.23
C ALA A 33 -4.96 16.12 28.36
N LEU A 34 -3.63 16.27 28.34
CA LEU A 34 -2.75 15.41 27.56
C LEU A 34 -2.75 13.96 28.08
N ARG A 35 -2.64 13.77 29.39
CA ARG A 35 -2.66 12.45 30.03
C ARG A 35 -4.02 11.77 29.87
N PHE A 36 -5.10 12.53 30.01
CA PHE A 36 -6.45 12.02 29.78
C PHE A 36 -6.64 11.58 28.33
N SER A 37 -6.30 12.45 27.38
CA SER A 37 -6.49 12.16 25.95
C SER A 37 -5.61 11.02 25.44
N SER A 38 -4.42 10.80 26.00
CA SER A 38 -3.57 9.65 25.67
C SER A 38 -4.10 8.34 26.26
N GLY A 39 -4.58 8.35 27.50
CA GLY A 39 -5.24 7.18 28.12
C GLY A 39 -6.50 6.78 27.35
N CYS A 40 -7.31 7.76 26.97
CA CYS A 40 -8.46 7.61 26.10
C CYS A 40 -8.12 6.96 24.75
N LEU A 41 -7.06 7.43 24.09
CA LEU A 41 -6.59 6.87 22.81
C LEU A 41 -6.12 5.42 22.96
N LEU A 42 -5.33 5.13 24.00
CA LEU A 42 -4.85 3.77 24.27
C LEU A 42 -6.00 2.81 24.57
N ALA A 43 -7.01 3.24 25.34
CA ALA A 43 -8.19 2.44 25.63
C ALA A 43 -8.97 2.11 24.34
N ALA A 44 -9.22 3.11 23.49
CA ALA A 44 -9.90 2.93 22.22
C ALA A 44 -9.10 2.00 21.27
N TRP A 45 -7.78 2.14 21.22
CA TRP A 45 -6.89 1.29 20.42
C TRP A 45 -6.86 -0.17 20.89
N ARG A 46 -6.93 -0.43 22.19
CA ARG A 46 -7.04 -1.80 22.71
C ARG A 46 -8.34 -2.48 22.31
N MET A 47 -9.39 -1.72 21.98
CA MET A 47 -10.69 -2.25 21.59
C MET A 47 -10.84 -2.52 20.09
N LEU A 48 -10.04 -1.87 19.24
CA LEU A 48 -10.00 -2.13 17.79
C LEU A 48 -9.86 -3.64 17.42
N PRO A 49 -8.92 -4.42 17.98
CA PRO A 49 -8.76 -5.82 17.59
C PRO A 49 -9.90 -6.74 18.05
N HIS A 50 -10.76 -6.29 18.98
CA HIS A 50 -11.84 -7.10 19.54
C HIS A 50 -13.13 -7.06 18.71
N HIS A 51 -13.23 -6.18 17.71
CA HIS A 51 -14.44 -5.99 16.91
C HIS A 51 -14.15 -6.13 15.40
N SER A 52 -15.15 -6.50 14.61
CA SER A 52 -15.01 -6.74 13.16
C SER A 52 -14.52 -5.51 12.39
N GLU A 53 -15.15 -4.35 12.60
CA GLU A 53 -14.77 -3.07 11.99
C GLU A 53 -13.33 -2.68 12.30
N GLY A 54 -12.93 -2.82 13.57
CA GLY A 54 -11.57 -2.46 13.99
C GLY A 54 -10.51 -3.41 13.44
N ARG A 55 -10.79 -4.72 13.37
CA ARG A 55 -9.90 -5.69 12.70
C ARG A 55 -9.78 -5.41 11.21
N PHE A 56 -10.88 -5.05 10.56
CA PHE A 56 -10.89 -4.69 9.14
C PHE A 56 -10.04 -3.44 8.87
N ALA A 57 -10.21 -2.40 9.67
CA ALA A 57 -9.42 -1.18 9.57
C ALA A 57 -7.92 -1.46 9.79
N LEU A 58 -7.57 -2.21 10.84
CA LEU A 58 -6.19 -2.61 11.10
C LEU A 58 -5.58 -3.41 9.95
N ALA A 59 -6.33 -4.35 9.37
CA ALA A 59 -5.88 -5.13 8.22
C ALA A 59 -5.67 -4.24 6.98
N SER A 60 -6.55 -3.28 6.74
CA SER A 60 -6.43 -2.31 5.63
C SER A 60 -5.19 -1.45 5.79
N TYR A 61 -4.95 -0.90 6.98
CA TYR A 61 -3.73 -0.13 7.26
C TYR A 61 -2.46 -1.00 7.19
N ALA A 62 -2.51 -2.23 7.69
CA ALA A 62 -1.40 -3.17 7.59
C ALA A 62 -1.07 -3.51 6.13
N LEU A 63 -2.08 -3.68 5.27
CA LEU A 63 -1.90 -3.89 3.84
C LEU A 63 -1.28 -2.66 3.17
N CYS A 64 -1.82 -1.47 3.43
CA CYS A 64 -1.33 -0.23 2.82
C CYS A 64 0.10 0.10 3.23
N LEU A 65 0.41 0.02 4.52
CA LEU A 65 1.73 0.38 5.06
C LEU A 65 2.75 -0.75 4.95
N GLY A 66 2.31 -2.00 5.02
CA GLY A 66 3.18 -3.18 5.02
C GLY A 66 3.48 -3.73 3.64
N LEU A 67 2.61 -3.48 2.65
CA LEU A 67 2.76 -4.05 1.31
C LEU A 67 2.69 -2.99 0.21
N LEU A 68 1.56 -2.29 0.04
CA LEU A 68 1.35 -1.42 -1.12
C LEU A 68 2.36 -0.27 -1.21
N LEU A 69 2.52 0.49 -0.12
CA LEU A 69 3.42 1.65 -0.13
C LEU A 69 4.90 1.25 -0.21
N PRO A 70 5.39 0.24 0.54
CA PRO A 70 6.75 -0.26 0.37
C PRO A 70 7.04 -0.78 -1.04
N MET A 71 6.10 -1.49 -1.66
CA MET A 71 6.28 -2.01 -3.02
C MET A 71 6.34 -0.90 -4.06
N GLY A 72 5.47 0.10 -3.97
CA GLY A 72 5.54 1.29 -4.82
C GLY A 72 6.88 2.03 -4.66
N ALA A 73 7.36 2.18 -3.43
CA ALA A 73 8.66 2.79 -3.16
C ALA A 73 9.82 1.96 -3.73
N LEU A 74 9.79 0.64 -3.58
CA LEU A 74 10.81 -0.26 -4.12
C LEU A 74 10.85 -0.20 -5.65
N LEU A 75 9.69 -0.20 -6.32
CA LEU A 75 9.59 -0.05 -7.77
C LEU A 75 10.09 1.32 -8.25
N ALA A 76 9.79 2.40 -7.51
CA ALA A 76 10.28 3.74 -7.84
C ALA A 76 11.82 3.82 -7.74
N VAL A 77 12.39 3.35 -6.64
CA VAL A 77 13.85 3.28 -6.44
C VAL A 77 14.50 2.41 -7.52
N ALA A 78 13.90 1.27 -7.83
CA ALA A 78 14.36 0.38 -8.89
C ALA A 78 14.43 1.11 -10.25
N ALA A 79 13.34 1.75 -10.65
CA ALA A 79 13.25 2.48 -11.92
C ALA A 79 14.29 3.60 -12.02
N LEU A 80 14.45 4.39 -10.95
CA LEU A 80 15.40 5.51 -10.91
C LEU A 80 16.86 5.04 -10.93
N SER A 81 17.14 3.88 -10.36
CA SER A 81 18.48 3.27 -10.31
C SER A 81 18.79 2.40 -11.55
N GLY A 82 17.93 2.41 -12.58
CA GLY A 82 18.17 1.76 -13.87
C GLY A 82 17.70 0.31 -13.98
N PHE A 83 17.01 -0.24 -12.99
CA PHE A 83 16.33 -1.53 -13.12
C PHE A 83 15.10 -1.38 -14.03
N PRO A 84 14.76 -2.38 -14.87
CA PRO A 84 15.38 -3.71 -15.02
C PRO A 84 16.52 -3.78 -16.04
N PHE A 85 17.03 -2.64 -16.52
CA PHE A 85 18.03 -2.59 -17.60
C PHE A 85 19.46 -2.79 -17.10
N VAL A 86 19.69 -2.59 -15.80
CA VAL A 86 21.01 -2.74 -15.21
C VAL A 86 21.05 -4.03 -14.41
N ASP A 87 22.03 -4.88 -14.72
CA ASP A 87 22.26 -6.06 -13.91
C ASP A 87 22.97 -5.68 -12.62
N ALA A 88 22.41 -6.12 -11.49
CA ALA A 88 23.09 -6.10 -10.21
C ALA A 88 23.60 -7.52 -9.94
N SER A 89 24.89 -7.74 -10.18
CA SER A 89 25.52 -9.05 -9.98
C SER A 89 25.39 -9.58 -8.54
N ALA A 90 25.11 -8.69 -7.57
CA ALA A 90 24.86 -9.02 -6.16
C ALA A 90 23.35 -9.11 -5.79
N GLY A 91 22.43 -9.14 -6.77
CA GLY A 91 20.99 -9.22 -6.55
C GLY A 91 20.38 -7.93 -5.98
N TRP A 92 19.11 -7.99 -5.56
CA TRP A 92 18.37 -6.82 -5.04
C TRP A 92 18.98 -6.22 -3.76
N ALA A 93 19.46 -7.07 -2.84
CA ALA A 93 20.13 -6.60 -1.63
C ALA A 93 21.44 -5.87 -1.96
N GLY A 94 22.23 -6.39 -2.91
CA GLY A 94 23.41 -5.72 -3.42
C GLY A 94 23.09 -4.41 -4.12
N PHE A 95 22.06 -4.38 -4.97
CA PHE A 95 21.58 -3.18 -5.65
C PHE A 95 21.21 -2.05 -4.69
N LEU A 96 20.44 -2.37 -3.64
CA LEU A 96 20.06 -1.39 -2.61
C LEU A 96 21.25 -0.86 -1.81
N LEU A 97 22.30 -1.67 -1.66
CA LEU A 97 23.55 -1.30 -1.00
C LEU A 97 24.57 -0.64 -1.94
N GLY A 98 24.21 -0.41 -3.22
CA GLY A 98 25.12 0.13 -4.23
C GLY A 98 26.29 -0.81 -4.58
N GLN A 99 26.14 -2.10 -4.28
CA GLN A 99 27.15 -3.13 -4.51
C GLN A 99 26.89 -3.89 -5.82
N GLY A 100 27.98 -4.23 -6.51
CA GLY A 100 27.95 -4.98 -7.76
C GLY A 100 28.42 -4.14 -8.95
N THR A 101 28.55 -4.81 -10.09
CA THR A 101 28.90 -4.19 -11.37
C THR A 101 27.64 -3.83 -12.12
N PHE A 102 27.42 -2.54 -12.36
CA PHE A 102 26.28 -2.03 -13.10
C PHE A 102 26.58 -2.08 -14.60
N THR A 103 26.12 -3.14 -15.27
CA THR A 103 26.22 -3.25 -16.73
C THR A 103 24.84 -3.09 -17.36
N SER A 104 24.75 -2.20 -18.35
CA SER A 104 23.54 -2.07 -19.17
C SER A 104 23.33 -3.35 -19.96
N GLN A 105 22.14 -3.92 -19.83
CA GLN A 105 21.67 -5.08 -20.60
C GLN A 105 21.07 -4.67 -21.95
N LEU A 106 20.82 -3.37 -22.15
CA LEU A 106 20.31 -2.85 -23.42
C LEU A 106 21.46 -2.70 -24.43
N ASN A 107 21.29 -3.32 -25.59
CA ASN A 107 22.18 -3.14 -26.74
C ASN A 107 21.87 -1.83 -27.49
N VAL A 108 22.78 -1.40 -28.37
CA VAL A 108 22.64 -0.13 -29.13
C VAL A 108 21.31 -0.04 -29.89
N GLY A 109 20.78 -1.16 -30.40
CA GLY A 109 19.52 -1.20 -31.14
C GLY A 109 18.26 -1.07 -30.26
N THR A 110 18.36 -1.30 -28.95
CA THR A 110 17.23 -1.34 -28.00
C THR A 110 17.30 -0.23 -26.95
N GLN A 111 18.37 0.57 -26.94
CA GLN A 111 18.54 1.69 -26.01
C GLN A 111 17.41 2.74 -26.12
N CYS A 112 16.79 2.90 -27.28
CA CYS A 112 15.66 3.81 -27.45
C CYS A 112 14.39 3.37 -26.67
N LEU A 113 14.30 2.10 -26.25
CA LEU A 113 13.19 1.59 -25.43
C LEU A 113 13.36 1.94 -23.95
N ALA A 114 14.58 2.27 -23.49
CA ALA A 114 14.87 2.60 -22.10
C ALA A 114 13.91 3.64 -21.49
N PRO A 115 13.68 4.82 -22.09
CA PRO A 115 12.78 5.82 -21.51
C PRO A 115 11.33 5.33 -21.42
N LEU A 116 10.86 4.55 -22.40
CA LEU A 116 9.50 4.01 -22.40
C LEU A 116 9.30 2.97 -21.29
N LEU A 117 10.23 2.03 -21.15
CA LEU A 117 10.17 0.98 -20.14
C LEU A 117 10.38 1.57 -18.72
N MET A 118 11.23 2.61 -18.59
CA MET A 118 11.37 3.38 -17.35
C MET A 118 10.08 4.12 -17.01
N ALA A 119 9.46 4.82 -17.96
CA ALA A 119 8.19 5.51 -17.74
C ALA A 119 7.08 4.54 -17.31
N LEU A 120 7.03 3.35 -17.92
CA LEU A 120 6.09 2.30 -17.54
C LEU A 120 6.33 1.79 -16.11
N THR A 121 7.58 1.63 -15.70
CA THR A 121 7.93 1.21 -14.33
C THR A 121 7.59 2.30 -13.31
N ILE A 122 7.83 3.58 -13.64
CA ILE A 122 7.44 4.72 -12.80
C ILE A 122 5.92 4.83 -12.69
N MET A 123 5.19 4.60 -13.79
CA MET A 123 3.72 4.57 -13.77
C MET A 123 3.20 3.46 -12.83
N LEU A 124 3.77 2.26 -12.91
CA LEU A 124 3.44 1.15 -12.01
C LEU A 124 3.74 1.51 -10.54
N ALA A 125 4.90 2.10 -10.27
CA ALA A 125 5.24 2.58 -8.92
C ALA A 125 4.24 3.62 -8.41
N ALA A 126 3.93 4.62 -9.23
CA ALA A 126 3.02 5.71 -8.89
C ALA A 126 1.58 5.22 -8.64
N ALA A 127 1.15 4.12 -9.26
CA ALA A 127 -0.17 3.54 -9.04
C ALA A 127 -0.40 3.05 -7.60
N HIS A 128 0.64 2.74 -6.84
CA HIS A 128 0.49 2.22 -5.47
C HIS A 128 -0.05 3.28 -4.49
N VAL A 129 0.23 4.56 -4.72
CA VAL A 129 -0.24 5.66 -3.86
C VAL A 129 -1.77 5.81 -3.90
N PRO A 130 -2.41 6.02 -5.07
CA PRO A 130 -3.87 6.08 -5.14
C PRO A 130 -4.52 4.73 -4.77
N LEU A 131 -3.87 3.59 -5.05
CA LEU A 131 -4.38 2.28 -4.63
C LEU A 131 -4.46 2.18 -3.10
N ALA A 132 -3.39 2.52 -2.38
CA ALA A 132 -3.36 2.51 -0.92
C ALA A 132 -4.39 3.48 -0.32
N TRP A 133 -4.56 4.65 -0.95
CA TRP A 133 -5.58 5.62 -0.54
C TRP A 133 -6.99 5.07 -0.72
N TRP A 134 -7.31 4.54 -1.91
CA TRP A 134 -8.64 4.01 -2.21
C TRP A 134 -8.99 2.75 -1.43
N VAL A 135 -8.01 1.94 -1.04
CA VAL A 135 -8.21 0.82 -0.10
C VAL A 135 -8.73 1.32 1.25
N LEU A 136 -8.21 2.44 1.75
CA LEU A 136 -8.69 3.05 3.00
C LEU A 136 -10.04 3.75 2.83
N ASP A 137 -10.33 4.29 1.64
CA ASP A 137 -11.64 4.87 1.30
C ASP A 137 -12.68 3.81 0.87
N HIS A 138 -12.27 2.55 0.71
CA HIS A 138 -13.11 1.43 0.27
C HIS A 138 -13.71 1.62 -1.14
N ASP A 139 -13.05 2.37 -2.03
CA ASP A 139 -13.50 2.60 -3.42
C ASP A 139 -13.09 1.41 -4.33
N TRP A 140 -13.80 0.28 -4.15
CA TRP A 140 -13.54 -0.97 -4.88
C TRP A 140 -13.58 -0.85 -6.41
N PRO A 141 -14.49 -0.07 -7.03
CA PRO A 141 -14.48 0.14 -8.48
C PRO A 141 -13.18 0.77 -8.99
N ARG A 142 -12.67 1.81 -8.32
CA ARG A 142 -11.41 2.45 -8.69
C ARG A 142 -10.22 1.54 -8.47
N ILE A 143 -10.20 0.81 -7.35
CA ILE A 143 -9.19 -0.21 -7.05
C ILE A 143 -9.13 -1.25 -8.18
N ALA A 144 -10.27 -1.78 -8.60
CA ALA A 144 -10.34 -2.78 -9.67
C ALA A 144 -9.95 -2.23 -11.05
N ALA A 145 -10.25 -0.96 -11.34
CA ALA A 145 -9.79 -0.31 -12.56
C ALA A 145 -8.26 -0.16 -12.57
N LEU A 146 -7.69 0.32 -11.47
CA LEU A 146 -6.26 0.57 -11.36
C LEU A 146 -5.44 -0.72 -11.28
N SER A 147 -5.94 -1.77 -10.63
CA SER A 147 -5.28 -3.08 -10.61
C SER A 147 -5.22 -3.72 -12.01
N ARG A 148 -6.29 -3.58 -12.81
CA ARG A 148 -6.29 -4.02 -14.22
C ARG A 148 -5.29 -3.23 -15.06
N LEU A 149 -5.23 -1.91 -14.87
CA LEU A 149 -4.22 -1.07 -15.53
C LEU A 149 -2.80 -1.49 -15.12
N GLY A 150 -2.58 -1.75 -13.84
CA GLY A 150 -1.30 -2.24 -13.31
C GLY A 150 -0.91 -3.60 -13.91
N ALA A 151 -1.85 -4.55 -13.98
CA ALA A 151 -1.62 -5.84 -14.62
C ALA A 151 -1.28 -5.70 -16.11
N ALA A 152 -2.01 -4.87 -16.85
CA ALA A 152 -1.72 -4.59 -18.26
C ALA A 152 -0.35 -3.92 -18.44
N GLY A 153 0.01 -2.98 -17.56
CA GLY A 153 1.33 -2.36 -17.51
C GLY A 153 2.44 -3.38 -17.24
N MET A 154 2.24 -4.31 -16.30
CA MET A 154 3.21 -5.35 -15.99
C MET A 154 3.42 -6.32 -17.16
N VAL A 155 2.35 -6.73 -17.83
CA VAL A 155 2.42 -7.56 -19.05
C VAL A 155 3.15 -6.81 -20.17
N THR A 156 2.88 -5.52 -20.34
CA THR A 156 3.55 -4.68 -21.34
C THR A 156 5.05 -4.58 -21.03
N LEU A 157 5.43 -4.46 -19.76
CA LEU A 157 6.82 -4.43 -19.33
C LEU A 157 7.54 -5.76 -19.62
N LEU A 158 6.88 -6.89 -19.34
CA LEU A 158 7.39 -8.24 -19.68
C LEU A 158 7.64 -8.39 -21.19
N LEU A 159 6.66 -8.01 -22.01
CA LEU A 159 6.78 -8.06 -23.48
C LEU A 159 7.88 -7.12 -23.98
N GLY A 160 7.95 -5.91 -23.43
CA GLY A 160 8.98 -4.93 -23.78
C GLY A 160 10.40 -5.42 -23.48
N LEU A 161 10.61 -6.07 -22.32
CA LEU A 161 11.89 -6.67 -21.99
C LEU A 161 12.23 -7.85 -22.91
N ALA A 162 11.26 -8.71 -23.19
CA ALA A 162 11.45 -9.83 -24.10
C ALA A 162 11.86 -9.35 -25.51
N CYS A 163 11.19 -8.32 -26.04
CA CYS A 163 11.54 -7.68 -27.30
C CYS A 163 12.94 -7.04 -27.26
N ALA A 164 13.34 -6.47 -26.12
CA ALA A 164 14.68 -5.92 -25.93
C ALA A 164 15.77 -6.99 -25.72
N ALA A 165 15.41 -8.28 -25.77
CA ALA A 165 16.27 -9.42 -25.44
C ALA A 165 16.87 -9.35 -24.02
N VAL A 166 16.18 -8.67 -23.10
CA VAL A 166 16.54 -8.61 -21.69
C VAL A 166 15.83 -9.74 -20.95
N SER A 167 16.53 -10.38 -20.01
CA SER A 167 15.98 -11.51 -19.25
C SER A 167 14.75 -11.11 -18.43
N VAL A 168 13.59 -11.68 -18.77
CA VAL A 168 12.32 -11.49 -18.05
C VAL A 168 12.33 -12.09 -16.64
N ALA A 169 13.29 -12.97 -16.31
CA ALA A 169 13.43 -13.56 -14.98
C ALA A 169 13.59 -12.50 -13.88
N LYS A 170 14.14 -11.32 -14.22
CA LYS A 170 14.26 -10.17 -13.31
C LYS A 170 12.91 -9.65 -12.84
N LEU A 171 11.85 -9.84 -13.64
CA LEU A 171 10.49 -9.42 -13.32
C LEU A 171 9.70 -10.47 -12.51
N ALA A 172 10.28 -11.65 -12.23
CA ALA A 172 9.60 -12.68 -11.46
C ALA A 172 9.18 -12.19 -10.06
N GLN A 173 10.06 -11.47 -9.36
CA GLN A 173 9.77 -10.93 -8.04
C GLN A 173 8.68 -9.82 -8.09
N PRO A 174 8.78 -8.79 -8.94
CA PRO A 174 7.68 -7.83 -9.13
C PRO A 174 6.35 -8.48 -9.53
N CYS A 175 6.36 -9.50 -10.39
CA CYS A 175 5.15 -10.26 -10.76
C CYS A 175 4.54 -10.96 -9.54
N ALA A 176 5.36 -11.64 -8.74
CA ALA A 176 4.89 -12.33 -7.54
C ALA A 176 4.32 -11.35 -6.51
N ALA A 177 4.96 -10.19 -6.33
CA ALA A 177 4.47 -9.15 -5.45
C ALA A 177 3.12 -8.58 -5.92
N MET A 178 2.99 -8.23 -7.20
CA MET A 178 1.72 -7.77 -7.77
C MET A 178 0.60 -8.81 -7.62
N ALA A 179 0.91 -10.09 -7.79
CA ALA A 179 -0.05 -11.17 -7.57
C ALA A 179 -0.49 -11.27 -6.09
N LEU A 180 0.46 -11.14 -5.15
CA LEU A 180 0.20 -11.10 -3.72
C LEU A 180 -0.66 -9.89 -3.33
N GLU A 181 -0.37 -8.72 -3.88
CA GLU A 181 -1.16 -7.50 -3.69
C GLU A 181 -2.60 -7.68 -4.18
N CYS A 182 -2.77 -8.20 -5.40
CA CYS A 182 -4.10 -8.48 -5.95
C CYS A 182 -4.88 -9.47 -5.07
N ALA A 183 -4.22 -10.52 -4.58
CA ALA A 183 -4.83 -11.50 -3.70
C ALA A 183 -5.24 -10.88 -2.35
N ALA A 184 -4.37 -10.08 -1.74
CA ALA A 184 -4.63 -9.42 -0.47
C ALA A 184 -5.76 -8.39 -0.57
N VAL A 185 -5.75 -7.56 -1.61
CA VAL A 185 -6.82 -6.59 -1.90
C VAL A 185 -8.14 -7.31 -2.17
N SER A 186 -8.13 -8.43 -2.92
CA SER A 186 -9.33 -9.21 -3.18
C SER A 186 -9.88 -9.86 -1.91
N ALA A 187 -9.02 -10.40 -1.04
CA ALA A 187 -9.41 -10.95 0.25
C ALA A 187 -10.05 -9.88 1.15
N LEU A 188 -9.49 -8.68 1.15
CA LEU A 188 -10.03 -7.54 1.90
C LEU A 188 -11.39 -7.09 1.33
N ALA A 189 -11.52 -7.00 -0.01
CA ALA A 189 -12.78 -6.66 -0.66
C ALA A 189 -13.89 -7.68 -0.35
N LEU A 190 -13.56 -8.97 -0.38
CA LEU A 190 -14.48 -10.05 -0.01
C LEU A 190 -14.89 -9.97 1.46
N TRP A 191 -13.94 -9.74 2.36
CA TRP A 191 -14.25 -9.55 3.78
C TRP A 191 -15.16 -8.33 4.00
N HIS A 192 -14.91 -7.22 3.29
CA HIS A 192 -15.78 -6.04 3.35
C HIS A 192 -17.21 -6.37 2.90
N ALA A 193 -17.35 -7.05 1.76
CA ALA A 193 -18.65 -7.45 1.22
C ALA A 193 -19.41 -8.40 2.16
N GLN A 194 -18.73 -9.37 2.79
CA GLN A 194 -19.35 -10.33 3.71
C GLN A 194 -19.70 -9.72 5.08
N GLY A 195 -18.86 -8.80 5.57
CA GLY A 195 -19.01 -8.21 6.91
C GLY A 195 -19.94 -6.99 6.96
N PHE A 196 -20.12 -6.30 5.83
CA PHE A 196 -20.82 -5.01 5.76
C PHE A 196 -21.81 -4.90 4.59
N GLY A 197 -21.96 -5.95 3.79
CA GLY A 197 -22.75 -5.94 2.54
C GLY A 197 -24.26 -6.22 2.66
N ASP A 198 -24.81 -6.52 3.84
CA ASP A 198 -26.26 -6.70 4.05
C ASP A 198 -27.06 -5.37 4.06
N GLY A 199 -26.68 -4.43 3.19
CA GLY A 199 -27.34 -3.13 3.01
C GLY A 199 -27.64 -2.79 1.54
N MET A 200 -27.45 -3.72 0.61
CA MET A 200 -27.80 -3.54 -0.81
C MET A 200 -28.34 -4.85 -1.41
N ALA A 201 -29.58 -5.19 -1.05
CA ALA A 201 -30.49 -5.96 -1.87
C ALA A 201 -31.82 -5.20 -1.96
#